data_AF-A0A925LB36-F1
#
_entry.id   AF-A0A925LB36-F1
#
_cell.length_a   1.000
_cell.length_b   1.000
_cell.length_c   1.000
_cell.angle_alpha   90.00
_cell.angle_beta   90.00
_cell.angle_gamma   90.00
#
_symmetry.space_group_name_H-M   'P 1'
#
loop_
_entity.id
_entity.type
_entity.pdbx_description
1 polymer ?
#
loop_
_entity_poly.entity_id
_entity_poly.type
_entity_poly.pdbx_seq_one_letter_code
_entity_poly.pdbx_strand_id
1 'polypeptide(L)' 'MSDETILDLARRLVVGRKRDGRSVYDAQAKRELILACRAPGVSMAKLARECGINANQLSAWVRQYERAASRGVV' A
#
# COMPACT_ATOMS: atom_id res chain seq x y z
N MET A 1 0.72 5.46 -14.15
CA MET A 1 1.74 4.67 -13.45
C MET A 1 1.80 3.32 -14.13
N SER A 2 2.95 2.93 -14.66
CA SER A 2 3.09 1.70 -15.46
C SER A 2 2.94 0.46 -14.58
N ASP A 3 2.33 -0.61 -15.11
CA ASP A 3 2.14 -1.87 -14.38
C ASP A 3 3.49 -2.46 -13.87
N GLU A 4 4.58 -2.25 -14.62
CA GLU A 4 5.94 -2.62 -14.22
C GLU A 4 6.40 -1.96 -12.91
N THR A 5 6.10 -0.67 -12.73
CA THR A 5 6.43 0.06 -11.50
C THR A 5 5.63 -0.46 -10.31
N ILE A 6 4.39 -0.89 -10.53
CA ILE A 6 3.51 -1.46 -9.50
C ILE A 6 4.03 -2.84 -9.06
N LEU A 7 4.52 -3.65 -10.00
CA LEU A 7 5.11 -4.95 -9.70
C LEU A 7 6.43 -4.81 -8.93
N ASP A 8 7.27 -3.84 -9.27
CA ASP A 8 8.50 -3.57 -8.52
C ASP A 8 8.21 -3.11 -7.08
N LEU A 9 7.21 -2.24 -6.93
CA LEU A 9 6.70 -1.83 -5.62
C LEU A 9 6.18 -3.03 -4.82
N ALA A 10 5.42 -3.93 -5.46
CA ALA A 10 4.91 -5.16 -4.86
C ALA A 10 6.03 -6.08 -4.34
N ARG A 11 7.11 -6.25 -5.13
CA ARG A 11 8.27 -7.06 -4.74
C ARG A 11 8.95 -6.53 -3.49
N ARG A 12 9.06 -5.19 -3.37
CA ARG A 12 9.66 -4.51 -2.22
C ARG A 12 8.70 -4.41 -1.03
N LEU A 13 7.39 -4.54 -1.26
CA LEU A 13 6.36 -4.35 -0.24
C LEU A 13 6.40 -5.40 0.87
N VAL A 14 6.68 -6.67 0.55
CA VAL A 14 6.70 -7.76 1.54
C VAL A 14 8.15 -8.13 1.86
N VAL A 15 8.62 -7.74 3.05
CA VAL A 15 10.01 -8.00 3.51
C VAL A 15 10.16 -9.33 4.22
N GLY A 16 9.05 -9.97 4.58
CA GLY A 16 9.07 -11.28 5.21
C GLY A 16 7.70 -11.72 5.70
N ARG A 17 7.67 -12.89 6.31
CA ARG A 17 6.47 -13.46 6.92
C ARG A 17 6.77 -13.89 8.34
N LYS A 18 5.92 -13.48 9.27
CA LYS A 18 5.99 -13.90 10.67
C LYS A 18 5.51 -15.35 10.81
N ARG A 19 5.91 -15.99 11.90
CA ARG A 19 5.50 -17.37 12.26
C ARG A 19 3.98 -17.52 12.45
N ASP A 20 3.28 -16.42 12.73
CA ASP A 20 1.81 -16.38 12.82
C ASP A 20 1.11 -16.24 11.45
N GLY A 21 1.86 -16.28 10.35
CA GLY A 21 1.36 -16.17 8.99
C GLY A 21 1.17 -14.74 8.48
N ARG A 22 1.37 -13.72 9.33
CA ARG A 22 1.25 -12.31 8.93
C ARG A 22 2.45 -11.86 8.11
N SER A 23 2.18 -11.17 7.00
CA SER A 23 3.23 -10.51 6.21
C SER A 23 3.79 -9.31 6.95
N VAL A 24 5.11 -9.14 6.89
CA VAL A 24 5.81 -7.93 7.32
C VAL A 24 5.97 -7.06 6.09
N TYR A 25 5.50 -5.83 6.19
CA TYR A 25 5.51 -4.89 5.08
C TYR A 25 6.61 -3.85 5.26
N ASP A 26 7.31 -3.52 4.17
CA ASP A 26 8.24 -2.40 4.16
C ASP A 26 7.47 -1.08 4.34
N ALA A 27 7.99 -0.21 5.22
CA ALA A 27 7.33 1.04 5.54
C ALA A 27 7.37 2.05 4.39
N GLN A 28 8.44 2.05 3.60
CA GLN A 28 8.63 2.95 2.47
C GLN A 28 7.75 2.51 1.29
N ALA A 29 7.81 1.24 0.90
CA ALA A 29 6.98 0.69 -0.16
C ALA A 29 5.48 0.80 0.17
N LYS A 30 5.09 0.60 1.44
CA LYS A 30 3.72 0.84 1.89
C LYS A 30 3.30 2.29 1.69
N ARG A 31 4.17 3.26 2.00
CA ARG A 31 3.87 4.69 1.80
C ARG A 31 3.76 5.04 0.31
N GLU A 32 4.69 4.57 -0.50
CA GLU A 32 4.66 4.72 -1.96
C GLU A 32 3.34 4.15 -2.54
N LEU A 33 2.90 2.98 -2.08
CA LEU A 33 1.62 2.37 -2.48
C LEU A 33 0.40 3.22 -2.08
N ILE A 34 0.41 3.77 -0.87
CA ILE A 34 -0.67 4.66 -0.40
C ILE A 34 -0.73 5.93 -1.25
N LEU A 35 0.42 6.53 -1.57
CA LEU A 35 0.49 7.73 -2.41
C LEU A 35 0.05 7.43 -3.85
N ALA A 36 0.44 6.29 -4.39
CA ALA A 36 -0.02 5.78 -5.68
C ALA A 36 -1.55 5.64 -5.75
N CYS A 37 -2.20 5.20 -4.66
CA CYS A 37 -3.66 5.10 -4.59
C CYS A 37 -4.38 6.46 -4.64
N ARG A 38 -3.69 7.55 -4.31
CA ARG A 38 -4.26 8.91 -4.35
C ARG A 38 -4.19 9.54 -5.74
N ALA A 39 -3.47 8.94 -6.67
CA ALA A 39 -3.40 9.44 -8.04
C ALA A 39 -4.76 9.24 -8.75
N PRO A 40 -5.27 10.27 -9.46
CA PRO A 40 -6.53 10.17 -10.20
C PRO A 40 -6.43 9.09 -11.28
N GLY A 41 -7.50 8.30 -11.44
CA GLY A 41 -7.57 7.22 -12.44
C GLY A 41 -6.95 5.89 -12.00
N VAL A 42 -6.44 5.78 -10.77
CA VAL A 42 -5.88 4.53 -10.25
C VAL A 42 -6.93 3.76 -9.45
N SER A 43 -7.15 2.50 -9.81
CA SER A 43 -8.03 1.60 -9.06
C SER A 43 -7.27 0.94 -7.91
N MET A 44 -7.68 1.22 -6.66
CA MET A 44 -7.13 0.57 -5.46
C MET A 44 -7.26 -0.95 -5.52
N ALA A 45 -8.36 -1.48 -6.09
CA ALA A 45 -8.56 -2.91 -6.21
C ALA A 45 -7.59 -3.54 -7.23
N LYS A 46 -7.28 -2.83 -8.32
CA LYS A 46 -6.26 -3.25 -9.29
C LYS A 46 -4.89 -3.28 -8.61
N LEU A 47 -4.48 -2.18 -7.97
CA LEU A 47 -3.20 -2.12 -7.25
C LEU A 47 -3.05 -3.23 -6.21
N ALA A 48 -4.10 -3.47 -5.41
CA ALA A 48 -4.06 -4.52 -4.41
C ALA A 48 -3.84 -5.91 -5.03
N ARG A 49 -4.51 -6.21 -6.15
CA ARG A 49 -4.32 -7.47 -6.90
C ARG A 49 -2.91 -7.61 -7.46
N GLU A 50 -2.40 -6.57 -8.11
CA GLU A 50 -1.03 -6.56 -8.66
C GLU A 50 0.01 -6.72 -7.54
N CYS A 51 -0.25 -6.15 -6.36
CA CYS A 51 0.60 -6.28 -5.19
C CYS A 51 0.39 -7.58 -4.40
N GLY A 52 -0.57 -8.43 -4.77
CA GLY A 52 -0.91 -9.64 -4.03
C GLY A 52 -1.42 -9.38 -2.60
N ILE A 53 -1.94 -8.18 -2.32
CA ILE A 53 -2.48 -7.79 -1.02
C ILE A 53 -4.00 -7.68 -1.05
N ASN A 54 -4.62 -7.75 0.13
CA ASN A 54 -6.06 -7.55 0.25
C ASN A 54 -6.42 -6.07 0.02
N ALA A 55 -7.38 -5.77 -0.88
CA ALA A 55 -7.84 -4.41 -1.13
C ALA A 55 -8.39 -3.71 0.13
N ASN A 56 -9.00 -4.45 1.05
CA ASN A 56 -9.45 -3.93 2.35
C ASN A 56 -8.27 -3.48 3.21
N GLN A 57 -7.14 -4.19 3.13
CA GLN A 57 -5.92 -3.84 3.86
C GLN A 57 -5.34 -2.53 3.35
N LEU A 58 -5.32 -2.35 2.02
CA LEU A 58 -4.88 -1.13 1.36
C LEU A 58 -5.77 0.07 1.71
N SER A 59 -7.09 -0.09 1.64
CA SER A 59 -8.06 0.93 2.04
C SER A 59 -7.89 1.35 3.51
N ALA A 60 -7.67 0.38 4.41
CA ALA A 60 -7.39 0.67 5.81
C ALA A 60 -6.10 1.47 6.00
N TRP A 61 -5.06 1.20 5.22
CA TRP A 61 -3.80 1.94 5.26
C TRP A 61 -3.95 3.37 4.76
N VAL A 62 -4.66 3.59 3.66
CA VAL A 62 -4.96 4.93 3.13
C VAL A 62 -5.71 5.75 4.17
N ARG A 63 -6.79 5.20 4.76
CA ARG A 63 -7.56 5.87 5.82
C ARG A 63 -6.73 6.18 7.06
N GLN A 64 -5.83 5.28 7.46
CA GLN A 64 -4.92 5.53 8.58
C GLN A 64 -3.94 6.66 8.26
N TYR A 65 -3.41 6.69 7.04
CA TYR A 65 -2.49 7.72 6.58
C TYR A 65 -3.18 9.09 6.51
N GLU A 66 -4.40 9.17 5.98
CA GLU A 66 -5.21 10.40 5.96
C GLU A 66 -5.48 10.92 7.37
N ARG A 67 -5.90 10.05 8.30
CA ARG A 67 -6.11 10.43 9.71
C ARG A 67 -4.84 10.89 10.40
N ALA A 68 -3.70 10.28 10.09
CA ALA A 68 -2.40 10.71 10.62
C ALA A 68 -1.98 12.07 10.04
N ALA A 69 -2.22 12.30 8.75
CA ALA A 69 -1.96 13.58 8.09
C ALA A 69 -2.85 14.71 8.64
N SER A 70 -4.12 14.44 8.90
CA SER A 70 -5.05 15.40 9.53
C SER A 70 -4.71 15.70 10.99
N ARG A 71 -4.03 14.80 11.70
CA ARG A 71 -3.61 14.99 13.10
C ARG A 71 -2.34 15.82 13.28
N GLY A 72 -1.57 16.03 12.22
CA GLY A 72 -0.36 16.87 12.21
C GLY A 72 -0.62 18.34 11.86
N VAL A 73 -1.89 18.73 11.70
CA VAL A 73 -2.32 20.11 11.46
C VAL A 73 -3.10 20.57 12.68
N VAL A 74 -2.38 20.86 13.78
CA VAL A 74 -2.85 21.62 14.95
C VAL A 74 -1.69 22.36 15.56
#